data_AF-A0A7I8VDW1-F1
#
_entry.id   AF-A0A7I8VDW1-F1
#
_cell.length_a   1.000
_cell.length_b   1.000
_cell.length_c   1.000
_cell.angle_alpha   90.00
_cell.angle_beta   90.00
_cell.angle_gamma   90.00
#
_symmetry.space_group_name_H-M   'P 1'
#
loop_
_entity.id
_entity.type
_entity.pdbx_description
1 polymer ?
#
loop_
_entity_poly.entity_id
_entity_poly.type
_entity_poly.pdbx_seq_one_letter_code
_entity_poly.pdbx_strand_id
1 'polypeptide(L)'
;MEIIFLEKTPDGSHFMIDCGEGSQIQCMKSTVKPGRISKIFITHLHGDHCYGLSGFLSTMSQHDKKSQTENEIKRVVEIYGPVGLRAMLRISLSLSQSQLGFDFVVHELIPDSWQKKVNI
;
A
#
# COMPACT_ATOMS: atom_id res chain seq x y z
N MET A 1 -14.03 9.46 -1.59
CA MET A 1 -13.37 9.01 -0.36
C MET A 1 -12.27 9.99 -0.04
N GLU A 2 -12.31 10.63 1.13
CA GLU A 2 -11.15 11.37 1.64
C GLU A 2 -10.08 10.34 2.00
N ILE A 3 -8.79 10.66 1.84
CA ILE A 3 -7.72 9.80 2.36
C ILE A 3 -7.97 9.65 3.86
N ILE A 4 -8.27 8.44 4.31
CA ILE A 4 -8.52 8.21 5.72
C ILE A 4 -7.16 7.89 6.37
N PHE A 5 -6.65 8.89 7.09
CA PHE A 5 -5.51 8.89 8.01
C PHE A 5 -4.11 8.62 7.45
N LEU A 6 -3.29 9.68 7.50
CA LEU A 6 -1.83 9.61 7.45
C LEU A 6 -1.27 9.87 8.85
N GLU A 7 -0.93 8.81 9.59
CA GLU A 7 -0.31 8.96 10.92
C GLU A 7 1.20 9.06 10.77
N LYS A 8 1.80 10.14 11.29
CA LYS A 8 3.25 10.33 11.27
C LYS A 8 3.89 9.56 12.42
N THR A 9 4.85 8.72 12.11
CA THR A 9 5.61 7.94 13.08
C THR A 9 6.82 8.71 13.63
N PRO A 10 7.43 8.28 14.75
CA PRO A 10 8.60 8.94 15.33
C PRO A 10 9.82 9.00 14.41
N ASP A 11 9.97 8.04 13.49
CA ASP A 11 11.02 8.01 12.47
C ASP A 11 10.71 8.91 11.24
N GLY A 12 9.56 9.59 11.24
CA GLY A 12 9.13 10.48 10.17
C GLY A 12 8.59 9.77 8.93
N SER A 13 8.29 8.47 9.01
CA SER A 13 7.46 7.77 8.03
C SER A 13 5.96 8.00 8.31
N HIS A 14 5.10 7.49 7.43
CA HIS A 14 3.65 7.62 7.55
C HIS A 14 2.96 6.28 7.35
N PHE A 15 1.86 6.07 8.05
CA PHE A 15 0.93 4.98 7.79
C PHE A 15 -0.24 5.49 6.97
N MET A 16 -0.81 4.66 6.10
CA MET A 16 -2.01 4.98 5.33
C MET A 16 -3.10 3.96 5.64
N ILE A 17 -4.34 4.42 5.86
CA ILE A 17 -5.50 3.54 6.04
C ILE A 17 -6.39 3.66 4.80
N ASP A 18 -6.67 2.51 4.20
CA ASP A 18 -7.32 2.34 2.91
C ASP A 18 -6.62 3.06 1.74
N CYS A 19 -6.99 2.66 0.54
CA CYS A 19 -6.47 3.21 -0.70
C CYS A 19 -7.55 3.13 -1.79
N GLY A 20 -8.59 3.94 -1.65
CA GLY A 20 -9.62 4.11 -2.66
C GLY A 20 -9.09 4.72 -3.95
N GLU A 21 -9.90 4.66 -5.00
CA GLU A 21 -9.57 5.30 -6.27
C GLU A 21 -9.26 6.80 -6.10
N GLY A 22 -8.20 7.27 -6.74
CA GLY A 22 -7.78 8.67 -6.67
C GLY A 22 -6.96 9.04 -5.43
N SER A 23 -6.68 8.10 -4.52
CA SER A 23 -5.84 8.33 -3.34
C SER A 23 -4.46 8.90 -3.70
N GLN A 24 -3.89 8.51 -4.84
CA GLN A 24 -2.62 9.06 -5.32
C GLN A 24 -2.71 10.57 -5.59
N ILE A 25 -3.83 11.04 -6.15
CA ILE A 25 -4.05 12.46 -6.45
C ILE A 25 -4.17 13.24 -5.15
N GLN A 26 -4.90 12.69 -4.18
CA GLN A 26 -5.08 13.32 -2.87
C GLN A 26 -3.76 13.39 -2.10
N CYS A 27 -2.92 12.34 -2.17
CA CYS A 27 -1.60 12.34 -1.54
C CYS A 27 -0.69 13.41 -2.17
N MET A 28 -0.70 13.54 -3.50
CA MET A 28 0.06 14.58 -4.20
C MET A 28 -0.39 16.02 -3.87
N LYS A 29 -1.65 16.22 -3.47
CA LYS A 29 -2.17 17.51 -2.98
C LYS A 29 -1.84 17.77 -1.52
N SER A 30 -1.48 16.74 -0.77
CA SER A 30 -1.10 16.84 0.64
C SER A 30 0.37 17.23 0.81
N THR A 31 0.77 17.51 2.04
CA THR A 31 2.20 17.71 2.39
C THR A 31 2.98 16.40 2.49
N VAL A 32 2.29 15.25 2.48
CA VAL A 32 2.91 13.92 2.61
C VAL A 32 3.34 13.42 1.24
N LYS A 33 4.64 13.13 1.13
CA LYS A 33 5.20 12.51 -0.07
C LYS A 33 4.80 11.03 -0.11
N PRO A 34 4.38 10.46 -1.25
CA PRO A 34 4.13 9.03 -1.39
C PRO A 34 5.30 8.16 -0.89
N GLY A 35 6.53 8.60 -1.20
CA GLY A 35 7.79 7.98 -0.74
C GLY A 35 8.02 8.00 0.78
N ARG A 36 7.11 8.55 1.59
CA ARG A 36 7.17 8.50 3.07
C ARG A 36 6.20 7.50 3.68
N ILE A 37 5.29 6.92 2.90
CA ILE A 37 4.32 5.94 3.39
C ILE A 37 4.98 4.56 3.51
N SER A 38 5.22 4.10 4.73
CA SER A 38 5.94 2.84 5.02
C SER A 38 4.99 1.66 5.19
N LYS A 39 3.78 1.92 5.71
CA LYS A 39 2.76 0.89 5.93
C LYS A 39 1.39 1.33 5.39
N ILE A 40 0.67 0.39 4.79
CA ILE A 40 -0.68 0.59 4.25
C ILE A 40 -1.60 -0.45 4.89
N PHE A 41 -2.74 -0.02 5.43
CA PHE A 41 -3.72 -0.88 6.08
C PHE A 41 -5.03 -0.82 5.31
N ILE A 42 -5.43 -1.91 4.67
CA ILE A 42 -6.71 -2.04 3.99
C ILE A 42 -7.71 -2.65 4.97
N THR A 43 -8.78 -1.92 5.26
CA THR A 43 -9.79 -2.34 6.23
C THR A 43 -10.61 -3.51 5.72
N HIS A 44 -11.01 -3.47 4.44
CA HIS A 44 -11.76 -4.53 3.78
C HIS A 44 -11.62 -4.48 2.24
N LEU A 45 -12.01 -5.54 1.54
CA LEU A 45 -11.88 -5.66 0.08
C LEU A 45 -13.11 -5.14 -0.67
N HIS A 46 -13.50 -3.89 -0.41
CA HIS A 46 -14.41 -3.16 -1.29
C HIS A 46 -13.63 -2.15 -2.14
N GLY A 47 -14.13 -1.88 -3.35
CA GLY A 47 -13.38 -1.14 -4.35
C GLY A 47 -13.05 0.30 -3.94
N ASP A 48 -13.95 0.92 -3.20
CA ASP A 48 -13.74 2.24 -2.61
C ASP A 48 -12.63 2.26 -1.55
N HIS A 49 -12.18 1.11 -1.04
CA HIS A 49 -11.08 1.00 -0.08
C HIS A 49 -9.77 0.46 -0.68
N CYS A 50 -9.78 -0.14 -1.88
CA CYS A 50 -8.59 -0.83 -2.39
C CYS A 50 -8.29 -0.65 -3.89
N TYR A 51 -9.19 -0.08 -4.70
CA TYR A 51 -8.96 0.05 -6.14
C TYR A 51 -7.86 1.05 -6.50
N GLY A 52 -7.54 1.99 -5.63
CA GLY A 52 -6.41 2.91 -5.83
C GLY A 52 -5.05 2.28 -5.57
N LEU A 53 -4.98 1.12 -4.91
CA LEU A 53 -3.74 0.60 -4.34
C LEU A 53 -2.64 0.33 -5.38
N SER A 54 -2.95 -0.38 -6.47
CA SER A 54 -1.94 -0.66 -7.51
C SER A 54 -1.45 0.61 -8.21
N GLY A 55 -2.37 1.53 -8.53
CA GLY A 55 -2.03 2.84 -9.08
C GLY A 55 -1.16 3.66 -8.12
N PHE A 56 -1.48 3.64 -6.84
CA PHE A 56 -0.73 4.33 -5.79
C PHE A 56 0.72 3.83 -5.71
N LEU A 57 0.93 2.52 -5.68
CA LEU A 57 2.27 1.93 -5.66
C LEU A 57 3.06 2.27 -6.93
N SER A 58 2.42 2.24 -8.10
CA SER A 58 3.05 2.65 -9.36
C SER A 58 3.45 4.13 -9.38
N THR A 59 2.62 5.02 -8.81
CA THR A 59 2.98 6.43 -8.62
C THR A 59 4.14 6.59 -7.64
N MET A 60 4.11 5.89 -6.50
CA MET A 60 5.19 5.87 -5.52
C MET A 60 6.52 5.47 -6.17
N SER A 61 6.52 4.38 -6.96
CA SER A 61 7.71 3.86 -7.66
C SER A 61 8.32 4.89 -8.61
N GLN A 62 7.50 5.63 -9.34
CA GLN A 62 7.98 6.69 -10.24
C GLN A 62 8.58 7.89 -9.50
N HIS A 63 8.05 8.23 -8.33
CA HIS A 63 8.59 9.31 -7.50
C HIS A 63 9.92 8.93 -6.83
N ASP A 64 10.05 7.69 -6.38
CA ASP A 64 11.28 7.19 -5.76
C ASP A 64 12.43 7.16 -6.77
N LYS A 65 12.19 6.73 -8.02
CA LYS A 65 13.21 6.79 -9.10
C LYS A 65 13.80 8.18 -9.35
N LYS A 66 13.06 9.26 -9.06
CA LYS A 66 13.55 10.64 -9.22
C LYS A 66 14.41 11.11 -8.05
N SER A 67 14.34 10.42 -6.91
CA SER A 67 14.94 10.85 -5.65
C SER A 67 16.13 9.99 -5.21
N GLN A 68 16.36 8.83 -5.85
CA GLN A 68 17.44 7.91 -5.50
C GLN A 68 18.82 8.46 -5.83
N THR A 69 19.64 8.63 -4.79
CA THR A 69 21.11 8.65 -4.86
C THR A 69 21.66 7.25 -4.60
N GLU A 70 22.81 6.90 -5.20
CA GLU A 70 23.39 5.54 -5.30
C GLU A 70 23.59 4.76 -3.97
N ASN A 71 23.38 5.37 -2.80
CA ASN A 71 23.58 4.78 -1.46
C ASN A 71 22.30 4.60 -0.63
N GLU A 72 21.09 4.68 -1.22
CA GLU A 72 19.85 4.50 -0.44
C GLU A 72 19.53 3.02 -0.16
N ILE A 73 19.16 2.76 1.09
CA ILE A 73 18.67 1.45 1.56
C ILE A 73 17.41 1.08 0.78
N LYS A 74 17.37 -0.14 0.23
CA LYS A 74 16.21 -0.65 -0.51
C LYS A 74 14.98 -0.65 0.39
N ARG A 75 14.01 0.20 0.05
CA ARG A 75 12.79 0.41 0.83
C ARG A 75 11.83 -0.78 0.67
N VAL A 76 11.19 -1.16 1.78
CA VAL A 76 10.13 -2.17 1.80
C VAL A 76 8.83 -1.51 2.26
N VAL A 77 7.77 -1.60 1.46
CA VAL A 77 6.42 -1.15 1.83
C VAL A 77 5.62 -2.34 2.36
N GLU A 78 5.10 -2.23 3.58
CA GLU A 78 4.28 -3.29 4.17
C GLU A 78 2.79 -2.99 4.00
N ILE A 79 2.05 -3.96 3.50
CA ILE A 79 0.63 -3.82 3.19
C ILE A 79 -0.15 -4.86 4.00
N TYR A 80 -1.06 -4.40 4.83
CA TYR A 80 -1.89 -5.19 5.73
C TYR A 80 -3.33 -5.18 5.25
N GLY A 81 -4.05 -6.29 5.35
CA GLY A 81 -5.48 -6.31 5.08
C GLY A 81 -6.05 -7.72 4.95
N PRO A 82 -7.29 -7.89 4.48
CA PRO A 82 -7.94 -9.20 4.47
C PRO A 82 -7.33 -10.19 3.47
N VAL A 83 -7.61 -11.47 3.69
CA VAL A 83 -7.33 -12.55 2.72
C VAL A 83 -7.91 -12.19 1.35
N GLY A 84 -7.09 -12.29 0.30
CA GLY A 84 -7.43 -11.92 -1.07
C GLY A 84 -6.71 -10.65 -1.54
N LEU A 85 -6.24 -9.81 -0.61
CA LEU A 85 -5.49 -8.58 -0.93
C LEU A 85 -4.23 -8.88 -1.75
N ARG A 86 -3.49 -9.94 -1.41
CA ARG A 86 -2.27 -10.31 -2.14
C ARG A 86 -2.57 -10.71 -3.57
N ALA A 87 -3.63 -11.50 -3.77
CA ALA A 87 -4.03 -11.95 -5.10
C ALA A 87 -4.47 -10.76 -5.97
N MET A 88 -5.34 -9.90 -5.43
CA MET A 88 -5.79 -8.68 -6.10
C MET A 88 -4.62 -7.81 -6.56
N LEU A 89 -3.68 -7.53 -5.66
CA LEU A 89 -2.54 -6.66 -5.96
C LEU A 89 -1.58 -7.30 -6.97
N ARG A 90 -1.25 -8.59 -6.82
CA ARG A 90 -0.35 -9.30 -7.75
C ARG A 90 -0.95 -9.36 -9.16
N ILE A 91 -2.23 -9.67 -9.29
CA ILE A 91 -2.90 -9.72 -10.60
C ILE A 91 -2.92 -8.34 -11.25
N SER A 92 -3.31 -7.29 -10.51
CA SER A 92 -3.36 -5.93 -11.04
C SER A 92 -1.99 -5.44 -11.53
N LEU A 93 -0.94 -5.63 -10.74
CA LEU A 93 0.42 -5.25 -11.13
C LEU A 93 0.95 -6.09 -12.30
N SER A 94 0.69 -7.40 -12.30
CA SER A 94 1.15 -8.31 -13.35
C SER A 94 0.48 -8.03 -14.69
N LEU A 95 -0.85 -7.85 -14.72
CA LEU A 95 -1.59 -7.60 -15.95
C LEU A 95 -1.27 -6.22 -16.56
N SER A 96 -1.00 -5.23 -15.71
CA SER A 96 -0.58 -3.89 -16.15
C SER A 96 0.91 -3.79 -16.50
N GLN A 97 1.67 -4.88 -16.33
CA GLN A 97 3.14 -4.88 -16.47
C GLN A 97 3.83 -3.81 -15.61
N SER A 98 3.25 -3.50 -14.45
CA SER A 98 3.77 -2.47 -13.53
C SER A 98 5.01 -2.99 -12.80
N GLN A 99 6.16 -2.37 -13.07
CA GLN A 99 7.41 -2.66 -12.38
C GLN A 99 7.67 -1.64 -11.26
N LEU A 100 7.69 -2.13 -10.01
CA LEU A 100 7.99 -1.32 -8.84
C LEU A 100 9.49 -1.24 -8.60
N GLY A 101 10.00 -0.03 -8.30
CA GLY A 101 11.40 0.22 -7.96
C GLY A 101 11.76 -0.07 -6.49
N PHE A 102 10.84 -0.66 -5.74
CA PHE A 102 10.97 -1.00 -4.33
C PHE A 102 10.31 -2.36 -4.05
N ASP A 103 10.65 -2.98 -2.93
CA ASP A 103 10.02 -4.22 -2.51
C ASP A 103 8.77 -3.94 -1.69
N PHE A 104 7.78 -4.83 -1.75
CA PHE A 104 6.62 -4.75 -0.87
C PHE A 104 6.26 -6.13 -0.33
N VAL A 105 5.65 -6.15 0.84
CA VAL A 105 5.17 -7.37 1.50
C VAL A 105 3.69 -7.22 1.80
N VAL A 106 2.89 -8.26 1.54
CA VAL A 106 1.47 -8.28 1.87
C VAL A 106 1.23 -9.24 3.03
N HIS A 107 0.74 -8.71 4.15
CA HIS A 107 0.32 -9.42 5.35
C HIS A 107 -1.20 -9.56 5.34
N GLU A 108 -1.68 -10.77 5.05
CA GLU A 108 -3.11 -11.05 5.06
C GLU A 108 -3.56 -11.43 6.48
N LEU A 109 -4.53 -10.68 6.99
CA LEU A 109 -5.12 -10.85 8.31
C LEU A 109 -6.22 -11.90 8.22
N ILE A 110 -6.06 -12.99 8.97
CA ILE A 110 -7.01 -14.09 9.03
C ILE A 110 -7.94 -13.85 10.23
N PRO A 111 -9.25 -13.64 10.04
CA PRO A 111 -10.19 -13.48 11.14
C PRO A 111 -10.18 -14.69 12.08
N ASP A 112 -10.33 -14.47 13.38
CA ASP A 112 -10.38 -15.55 14.38
C ASP A 112 -11.46 -16.60 14.09
N SER A 113 -12.58 -16.17 13.48
CA SER A 113 -13.66 -17.06 13.05
C SER A 113 -13.23 -18.08 12.00
N TRP A 114 -12.17 -17.78 11.23
CA TRP A 114 -11.59 -18.67 10.22
C TRP A 114 -10.47 -19.52 10.80
N GLN A 115 -9.71 -18.98 11.77
CA GLN A 115 -8.68 -19.73 12.48
C GLN A 115 -9.27 -20.92 13.27
N LYS A 116 -10.46 -20.75 13.86
CA LYS A 116 -11.15 -21.83 14.59
C LYS A 116 -11.61 -22.99 13.68
N LYS A 117 -11.70 -22.81 12.36
CA LYS A 117 -12.14 -23.86 11.42
C LYS A 117 -11.01 -24.75 10.91
N VAL A 118 -9.74 -24.35 11.08
CA VAL A 118 -8.56 -25.12 10.63
C VAL A 118 -7.91 -25.97 11.72
N ASN A 119 -8.38 -25.87 12.96
CA ASN A 119 -7.96 -26.72 14.08
C ASN A 119 -9.01 -27.83 14.34
N ILE A 120 -9.21 -28.74 13.36
CA ILE A 120 -9.98 -29.99 13.52
C ILE A 120 -9.08 -31.17 13.17
#